data_AF-A0A4W5RRS9-F1
#
_entry.id   AF-A0A4W5RRS9-F1
#
_cell.length_a   1.000
_cell.length_b   1.000
_cell.length_c   1.000
_cell.angle_alpha   90.00
_cell.angle_beta   90.00
_cell.angle_gamma   90.00
#
_symmetry.space_group_name_H-M   'P 1'
#
loop_
_entity.id
_entity.type
_entity.pdbx_description
1 polymer ?
#
loop_
_entity_poly.entity_id
_entity_poly.type
_entity_poly.pdbx_seq_one_letter_code
_entity_poly.pdbx_strand_id
1 'polypeptide(L)'
;MSELQKAVSDAERKAHEMISAERSKMERALAEARKQASEDALTVINQQEDSSESCWNCGRKASETCSGCNTARYCGSFCQHKDWEKHHHVCGQGLQGLPGGSSVPLGTPSSSAPPTHSESTPPGSLSLPGQTSGGGGGSLSGSPKEASSSSASRSTTPATPALLDSTSR
;
A
#
# COMPACT_ATOMS: atom_id res chain seq x y z
N MET A 1 -46.40 -58.09 9.37
CA MET A 1 -46.50 -56.72 8.78
C MET A 1 -45.97 -55.63 9.71
N SER A 2 -46.22 -55.69 11.01
CA SER A 2 -45.75 -54.72 12.01
C SER A 2 -44.23 -54.65 12.18
N GLU A 3 -43.51 -55.78 12.07
CA GLU A 3 -42.05 -55.80 12.14
C GLU A 3 -41.38 -55.09 10.97
N LEU A 4 -41.96 -55.18 9.78
CA LEU A 4 -41.47 -54.49 8.59
C LEU A 4 -41.66 -52.98 8.70
N GLN A 5 -42.83 -52.52 9.16
CA GLN A 5 -43.07 -51.09 9.41
C GLN A 5 -42.10 -50.53 10.46
N LYS A 6 -41.82 -51.28 11.53
CA LYS A 6 -40.85 -50.88 12.56
C LYS A 6 -39.45 -50.72 11.98
N ALA A 7 -39.00 -51.67 11.15
CA ALA A 7 -37.70 -51.60 10.50
C ALA A 7 -37.58 -50.39 9.54
N VAL A 8 -38.66 -50.07 8.81
CA VAL A 8 -38.70 -48.90 7.93
C VAL A 8 -38.61 -47.60 8.74
N SER A 9 -39.40 -47.44 9.81
CA SER A 9 -39.33 -46.23 10.65
C SER A 9 -37.97 -46.05 11.34
N ASP A 10 -37.32 -47.14 11.73
CA ASP A 10 -35.96 -47.09 12.29
C ASP A 10 -34.92 -46.67 11.23
N ALA A 11 -35.05 -47.16 10.00
CA ALA A 11 -34.20 -46.76 8.88
C ALA A 11 -34.42 -45.30 8.49
N GLU A 12 -35.66 -44.82 8.43
CA GLU A 12 -36.02 -43.43 8.16
C GLU A 12 -35.44 -42.50 9.23
N ARG A 13 -35.62 -42.83 10.51
CA ARG A 13 -35.05 -42.06 11.62
C ARG A 13 -33.53 -41.97 11.53
N LYS A 14 -32.85 -43.10 11.25
CA LYS A 14 -31.40 -43.13 11.09
C LYS A 14 -30.93 -42.31 9.88
N ALA A 15 -31.66 -42.35 8.77
CA ALA A 15 -31.38 -41.53 7.60
C ALA A 15 -31.53 -40.04 7.92
N HIS A 16 -32.58 -39.64 8.65
CA HIS A 16 -32.76 -38.26 9.10
C HIS A 16 -31.67 -37.78 10.04
N GLU A 17 -31.23 -38.61 10.98
CA GLU A 17 -30.08 -38.30 11.85
C GLU A 17 -28.80 -38.09 11.04
N MET A 18 -28.54 -38.95 10.05
CA MET A 18 -27.38 -38.80 9.16
C MET A 18 -27.43 -37.49 8.36
N ILE A 19 -28.59 -37.15 7.79
CA ILE A 19 -28.77 -35.91 7.02
C ILE A 19 -28.60 -34.67 7.94
N SER A 20 -29.16 -34.72 9.15
CA SER A 20 -29.01 -33.66 10.14
C SER A 20 -27.54 -33.47 10.55
N ALA A 21 -26.83 -34.57 10.80
CA ALA A 21 -25.41 -34.53 11.14
C ALA A 21 -24.56 -33.93 10.00
N GLU A 22 -24.79 -34.35 8.75
CA GLU A 22 -24.08 -33.79 7.59
C GLU A 22 -24.39 -32.31 7.39
N ARG A 23 -25.65 -31.91 7.50
CA ARG A 23 -26.04 -30.49 7.41
C ARG A 23 -25.36 -29.67 8.50
N SER A 24 -25.34 -30.17 9.73
CA SER A 24 -24.68 -29.51 10.86
C SER A 24 -23.17 -29.39 10.65
N LYS A 25 -22.52 -30.40 10.06
CA LYS A 25 -21.09 -30.33 9.69
C LYS A 25 -20.84 -29.27 8.62
N MET A 26 -21.66 -29.25 7.57
CA MET A 26 -21.56 -28.25 6.50
C MET A 26 -21.77 -26.83 7.03
N GLU A 27 -22.76 -26.62 7.90
CA GLU A 27 -23.03 -25.33 8.53
C GLU A 27 -21.85 -24.85 9.38
N ARG A 28 -21.25 -25.75 10.19
CA ARG A 28 -20.02 -25.43 10.92
C ARG A 28 -18.87 -25.07 9.97
N ALA A 29 -18.66 -25.84 8.90
CA ALA A 29 -17.60 -25.56 7.94
C ALA A 29 -17.80 -24.20 7.25
N LEU A 30 -19.04 -23.83 6.92
CA LEU A 30 -19.36 -22.51 6.36
C LEU A 30 -19.15 -21.39 7.38
N ALA A 31 -19.53 -21.60 8.64
CA ALA A 31 -19.28 -20.63 9.70
C ALA A 31 -17.77 -20.43 9.93
N GLU A 32 -16.98 -21.50 9.92
CA GLU A 32 -15.52 -21.43 10.02
C GLU A 32 -14.89 -20.76 8.81
N ALA A 33 -15.31 -21.10 7.59
CA ALA A 33 -14.83 -20.44 6.38
C ALA A 33 -15.11 -18.93 6.40
N ARG A 34 -16.30 -18.52 6.87
CA ARG A 34 -16.64 -17.10 7.04
C ARG A 34 -15.78 -16.43 8.10
N LYS A 35 -15.57 -17.08 9.25
CA LYS A 35 -14.69 -16.60 10.31
C LYS A 35 -13.27 -16.44 9.79
N GLN A 36 -12.74 -17.45 9.11
CA GLN A 36 -11.41 -17.43 8.50
C GLN A 36 -11.27 -16.30 7.48
N ALA A 37 -12.29 -16.08 6.63
CA ALA A 37 -12.29 -14.98 5.67
C ALA A 37 -12.27 -13.60 6.37
N SER A 38 -12.98 -13.46 7.50
CA SER A 38 -12.94 -12.22 8.28
C SER A 38 -11.60 -12.00 9.00
N GLU A 39 -10.99 -13.07 9.50
CA GLU A 39 -9.66 -13.02 10.14
C GLU A 39 -8.59 -12.70 9.10
N ASP A 40 -8.63 -13.32 7.93
CA ASP A 40 -7.72 -13.03 6.81
C ASP A 40 -7.83 -11.56 6.37
N ALA A 41 -9.04 -11.04 6.18
CA ALA A 41 -9.26 -9.63 5.87
C ALA A 41 -8.67 -8.69 6.95
N LEU A 42 -8.80 -9.04 8.23
CA LEU A 42 -8.21 -8.25 9.32
C LEU A 42 -6.67 -8.28 9.29
N THR A 43 -6.07 -9.44 9.00
CA THR A 43 -4.62 -9.55 8.87
C THR A 43 -4.07 -8.75 7.69
N VAL A 44 -4.80 -8.71 6.56
CA VAL A 44 -4.43 -7.88 5.40
C VAL A 44 -4.46 -6.40 5.77
N ILE A 45 -5.48 -5.94 6.50
CA ILE A 45 -5.57 -4.55 6.97
C ILE A 45 -4.40 -4.20 7.90
N ASN A 46 -4.10 -5.06 8.88
CA ASN A 46 -3.02 -4.81 9.83
C ASN A 46 -1.63 -4.79 9.15
N GLN A 47 -1.40 -5.66 8.16
CA GLN A 47 -0.18 -5.62 7.35
C GLN A 47 -0.09 -4.36 6.49
N GLN A 48 -1.21 -3.87 5.95
CA GLN A 48 -1.23 -2.60 5.22
C GLN A 48 -0.86 -1.43 6.12
N GLU A 49 -1.29 -1.43 7.38
CA GLU A 49 -0.89 -0.41 8.35
C GLU A 49 0.61 -0.46 8.66
N ASP A 50 1.22 -1.63 8.88
CA ASP A 50 2.68 -1.73 9.09
C ASP A 50 3.48 -1.29 7.84
N SER A 51 2.94 -1.54 6.63
CA SER A 51 3.52 -1.01 5.39
C SER A 51 3.46 0.52 5.29
N SER A 52 2.40 1.15 5.83
CA SER A 52 2.28 2.62 5.89
C SER A 52 3.24 3.26 6.90
N GLU A 53 3.74 2.44 7.82
CA GLU A 53 4.79 2.78 8.77
C GLU A 53 6.19 2.34 8.29
N SER A 54 6.39 2.08 7.00
CA SER A 54 7.72 1.69 6.49
C SER A 54 8.60 2.90 6.14
N CYS A 55 9.90 2.77 6.40
CA CYS A 55 10.91 3.79 6.12
C CYS A 55 11.10 3.96 4.61
N TRP A 56 10.90 5.17 4.07
CA TRP A 56 11.01 5.45 2.63
C TRP A 56 12.38 5.11 2.03
N ASN A 57 13.46 5.20 2.83
CA ASN A 57 14.82 4.91 2.38
C ASN A 57 15.18 3.40 2.42
N CYS A 58 14.65 2.63 3.36
CA CYS A 58 15.14 1.25 3.61
C CYS A 58 14.08 0.19 3.89
N GLY A 59 12.79 0.55 3.91
CA GLY A 59 11.66 -0.38 4.07
C GLY A 59 11.44 -0.95 5.48
N ARG A 60 12.34 -0.73 6.44
CA ARG A 60 12.14 -1.15 7.85
C ARG A 60 11.10 -0.27 8.55
N LYS A 61 10.50 -0.76 9.64
CA LYS A 61 9.55 0.00 10.48
C LYS A 61 10.12 1.38 10.84
N ALA A 62 9.39 2.41 10.47
CA ALA A 62 9.66 3.80 10.75
C ALA A 62 9.22 4.12 12.18
N SER A 63 10.06 4.89 12.87
CA SER A 63 9.80 5.37 14.23
C SER A 63 9.56 6.86 14.26
N GLU A 64 9.97 7.56 13.21
CA GLU A 64 9.97 9.01 13.14
C GLU A 64 9.37 9.47 11.82
N THR A 65 8.79 10.67 11.85
CA THR A 65 8.20 11.30 10.68
C THR A 65 8.97 12.57 10.36
N CYS A 66 9.07 12.91 9.07
CA CYS A 66 9.67 14.17 8.65
C CYS A 66 9.00 15.36 9.34
N SER A 67 9.78 16.16 10.07
CA SER A 67 9.32 17.32 10.82
C SER A 67 8.76 18.45 9.95
N GLY A 68 9.10 18.50 8.66
CA GLY A 68 8.64 19.54 7.74
C GLY A 68 7.30 19.25 7.07
N CYS A 69 6.92 17.97 6.89
CA CYS A 69 5.76 17.60 6.08
C CYS A 69 4.85 16.55 6.70
N ASN A 70 5.26 15.91 7.78
CA ASN A 70 4.57 14.80 8.47
C ASN A 70 4.14 13.61 7.57
N THR A 71 4.59 13.59 6.31
CA THR A 71 4.14 12.65 5.28
C THR A 71 5.17 11.55 5.07
N ALA A 72 6.45 11.90 4.93
CA ALA A 72 7.52 10.92 4.79
C ALA A 72 7.88 10.28 6.14
N ARG A 73 8.12 8.97 6.13
CA ARG A 73 8.39 8.14 7.32
C ARG A 73 9.80 7.56 7.27
N TYR A 74 10.50 7.58 8.40
CA TYR A 74 11.87 7.08 8.50
C TYR A 74 12.11 6.31 9.80
N CYS A 75 13.00 5.31 9.76
CA CYS A 75 13.43 4.56 10.95
C CYS A 75 14.50 5.30 11.79
N GLY A 76 14.75 6.57 11.49
CA GLY A 76 15.79 7.38 12.11
C GLY A 76 16.24 8.54 11.22
N SER A 77 16.77 9.61 11.84
CA SER A 77 17.32 10.78 11.16
C SER A 77 18.35 10.45 10.04
N PHE A 78 19.14 9.38 10.21
CA PHE A 78 20.08 8.95 9.16
C PHE A 78 19.40 8.62 7.81
N CYS A 79 18.27 7.91 7.86
CA CYS A 79 17.52 7.58 6.65
C CYS A 79 16.84 8.81 6.04
N GLN A 80 16.40 9.74 6.89
CA GLN A 80 15.83 11.02 6.43
C GLN A 80 16.85 11.83 5.64
N HIS A 81 18.07 11.98 6.14
CA HIS A 81 19.12 12.73 5.43
C HIS A 81 19.52 12.05 4.12
N LYS A 82 19.54 10.72 4.07
CA LYS A 82 19.91 9.97 2.86
C LYS A 82 18.87 10.12 1.74
N ASP A 83 17.59 10.18 2.10
CA ASP A 83 16.48 10.38 1.14
C ASP A 83 16.19 11.85 0.86
N TRP A 84 16.80 12.78 1.60
CA TRP A 84 16.53 14.22 1.50
C TRP A 84 16.61 14.75 0.06
N GLU A 85 17.61 14.35 -0.71
CA GLU A 85 17.77 14.80 -2.10
C GLU A 85 16.61 14.38 -3.02
N LYS A 86 15.91 13.29 -2.70
CA LYS A 86 14.68 12.87 -3.40
C LYS A 86 13.44 13.51 -2.80
N HIS A 87 13.33 13.56 -1.48
CA HIS A 87 12.15 14.00 -0.75
C HIS A 87 11.97 15.52 -0.69
N HIS A 88 13.04 16.33 -0.70
CA HIS A 88 12.96 17.77 -0.41
C HIS A 88 12.09 18.54 -1.40
N HIS A 89 12.05 18.14 -2.67
CA HIS A 89 11.19 18.78 -3.68
C HIS A 89 9.69 18.60 -3.41
N VAL A 90 9.30 17.56 -2.66
CA VAL A 90 7.91 17.25 -2.31
C VAL A 90 7.62 17.48 -0.81
N CYS A 91 8.62 17.90 -0.05
CA CYS A 91 8.48 18.20 1.37
C CYS A 91 7.62 19.45 1.58
N GLY A 92 6.47 19.31 2.25
CA GLY A 92 5.58 20.41 2.63
C GLY A 92 4.35 20.59 1.74
N GLN A 93 4.24 19.85 0.63
CA GLN A 93 3.06 19.88 -0.25
C GLN A 93 1.80 19.24 0.39
N GLY A 94 1.96 18.48 1.48
CA GLY A 94 0.88 17.71 2.13
C GLY A 94 0.07 18.43 3.23
N LEU A 95 0.39 19.66 3.62
CA LEU A 95 -0.25 20.34 4.78
C LEU A 95 -1.32 21.39 4.43
N GLN A 96 -1.73 21.54 3.18
CA GLN A 96 -2.73 22.54 2.77
C GLN A 96 -4.20 22.13 2.99
N GLY A 97 -4.48 21.13 3.82
CA GLY A 97 -5.85 20.68 4.02
C GLY A 97 -6.14 20.12 5.40
N LEU A 98 -6.09 20.95 6.46
CA LEU A 98 -6.95 20.89 7.67
C LEU A 98 -6.87 22.23 8.44
N PRO A 99 -7.94 23.04 8.58
CA PRO A 99 -7.93 24.22 9.45
C PRO A 99 -8.23 23.81 10.90
N GLY A 100 -7.18 23.52 11.67
CA GLY A 100 -7.23 23.43 13.13
C GLY A 100 -7.09 24.82 13.75
N GLY A 101 -8.06 25.20 14.58
CA GLY A 101 -8.37 26.57 14.98
C GLY A 101 -7.27 27.38 15.66
N SER A 102 -7.33 28.69 15.41
CA SER A 102 -6.83 29.71 16.33
C SER A 102 -7.68 30.96 16.15
N SER A 103 -8.32 31.33 17.25
CA SER A 103 -9.06 32.54 17.51
C SER A 103 -8.24 33.79 17.26
N VAL A 104 -8.69 34.67 16.36
CA VAL A 104 -8.46 36.13 16.46
C VAL A 104 -9.74 36.85 16.00
N PRO A 105 -10.29 37.80 16.77
CA PRO A 105 -11.24 38.75 16.23
C PRO A 105 -10.50 39.98 15.69
N LEU A 106 -11.24 40.73 14.85
CA LEU A 106 -11.13 42.17 14.64
C LEU A 106 -10.39 42.65 13.37
N GLY A 107 -11.15 43.28 12.48
CA GLY A 107 -10.65 44.18 11.44
C GLY A 107 -11.46 44.14 10.14
N THR A 108 -12.60 44.83 10.12
CA THR A 108 -13.40 45.10 8.90
C THR A 108 -12.64 45.95 7.86
N PRO A 109 -13.02 45.88 6.57
CA PRO A 109 -12.32 46.56 5.46
C PRO A 109 -12.86 47.98 5.23
N SER A 110 -12.02 48.91 4.75
CA SER A 110 -12.52 50.13 4.11
C SER A 110 -11.52 50.68 3.10
N SER A 111 -12.04 50.85 1.88
CA SER A 111 -11.43 51.35 0.65
C SER A 111 -10.88 52.77 0.76
N SER A 112 -9.88 53.10 -0.06
CA SER A 112 -9.90 54.20 -1.05
C SER A 112 -8.51 54.37 -1.72
N ALA A 113 -8.49 54.50 -3.04
CA ALA A 113 -7.38 54.98 -3.88
C ALA A 113 -7.82 56.33 -4.55
N PRO A 114 -7.11 56.98 -5.50
CA PRO A 114 -5.67 57.13 -5.89
C PRO A 114 -5.30 58.67 -5.88
N PRO A 115 -4.41 59.32 -6.70
CA PRO A 115 -3.43 58.95 -7.76
C PRO A 115 -1.97 59.50 -7.47
N THR A 116 -0.92 59.22 -8.25
CA THR A 116 -0.46 59.96 -9.47
C THR A 116 0.83 59.30 -10.04
N HIS A 117 1.46 59.93 -11.03
CA HIS A 117 2.04 59.37 -12.26
C HIS A 117 3.58 59.51 -12.33
N SER A 118 4.16 58.97 -13.41
CA SER A 118 5.53 59.15 -13.94
C SER A 118 6.63 58.33 -13.26
N GLU A 119 7.73 57.95 -13.89
CA GLU A 119 8.20 57.65 -15.26
C GLU A 119 9.66 57.22 -15.03
N SER A 120 10.19 56.36 -15.89
CA SER A 120 11.63 56.28 -16.23
C SER A 120 12.63 55.65 -15.25
N THR A 121 13.23 54.57 -15.76
CA THR A 121 14.68 54.21 -15.78
C THR A 121 15.12 53.00 -14.95
N PRO A 122 15.71 51.96 -15.59
CA PRO A 122 16.41 50.87 -14.90
C PRO A 122 17.90 51.20 -14.71
N PRO A 123 18.57 50.70 -13.67
CA PRO A 123 20.02 50.58 -13.68
C PRO A 123 20.42 49.25 -14.35
N GLY A 124 21.07 49.36 -15.51
CA GLY A 124 21.97 48.32 -15.99
C GLY A 124 23.24 48.30 -15.14
N SER A 125 23.79 47.12 -14.90
CA SER A 125 25.19 46.97 -14.48
C SER A 125 25.85 45.94 -15.37
N LEU A 126 26.96 46.37 -15.97
CA LEU A 126 27.80 45.64 -16.89
C LEU A 126 28.86 44.83 -16.12
N SER A 127 29.03 43.58 -16.57
CA SER A 127 30.23 42.73 -16.67
C SER A 127 31.53 43.07 -15.92
N LEU A 128 32.20 42.04 -15.38
CA LEU A 128 33.52 41.55 -15.86
C LEU A 128 33.89 40.16 -15.24
N PRO A 129 34.83 39.40 -15.85
CA PRO A 129 35.01 37.96 -15.68
C PRO A 129 36.14 37.54 -14.72
N GLY A 130 36.08 36.30 -14.25
CA GLY A 130 37.12 35.65 -13.44
C GLY A 130 37.29 34.18 -13.82
N GLN A 131 38.16 33.96 -14.80
CA GLN A 131 38.68 32.69 -15.30
C GLN A 131 39.71 32.09 -14.33
N THR A 132 39.55 30.83 -13.90
CA THR A 132 40.67 29.88 -13.68
C THR A 132 40.20 28.43 -13.82
N SER A 133 41.11 27.61 -14.33
CA SER A 133 40.94 26.29 -14.92
C SER A 133 41.16 25.14 -13.93
N GLY A 134 40.65 23.95 -14.30
CA GLY A 134 41.09 22.63 -13.82
C GLY A 134 39.90 21.68 -13.70
N GLY A 135 39.70 20.63 -14.48
CA GLY A 135 40.65 19.81 -15.25
C GLY A 135 40.83 18.46 -14.55
N GLY A 136 40.05 17.45 -14.97
CA GLY A 136 40.14 16.05 -14.53
C GLY A 136 38.74 15.44 -14.47
N GLY A 137 38.29 14.55 -15.36
CA GLY A 137 38.99 13.46 -16.01
C GLY A 137 38.62 12.17 -15.26
N GLY A 138 37.70 11.37 -15.80
CA GLY A 138 37.26 10.13 -15.16
C GLY A 138 36.05 9.46 -15.80
N SER A 139 36.16 9.10 -17.08
CA SER A 139 35.31 8.07 -17.70
C SER A 139 35.57 6.72 -17.04
N LEU A 140 34.53 6.00 -16.64
CA LEU A 140 34.55 4.54 -16.53
C LEU A 140 33.18 3.97 -16.95
N SER A 141 33.20 3.36 -18.14
CA SER A 141 32.18 2.47 -18.68
C SER A 141 32.28 1.11 -17.97
N GLY A 142 31.15 0.45 -17.69
CA GLY A 142 31.18 -0.85 -16.99
C GLY A 142 29.84 -1.57 -16.85
N SER A 143 29.40 -2.21 -17.93
CA SER A 143 28.62 -3.46 -17.95
C SER A 143 29.15 -4.26 -19.16
N PRO A 144 29.09 -5.60 -19.24
CA PRO A 144 28.26 -6.56 -18.49
C PRO A 144 29.05 -7.82 -18.00
N LYS A 145 28.40 -8.75 -17.28
CA LYS A 145 28.31 -10.20 -17.64
C LYS A 145 27.75 -11.10 -16.53
N GLU A 146 26.88 -11.97 -17.00
CA GLU A 146 26.27 -13.19 -16.47
C GLU A 146 27.24 -14.25 -15.91
N ALA A 147 26.78 -14.97 -14.87
CA ALA A 147 26.96 -16.42 -14.62
C ALA A 147 26.02 -16.82 -13.46
N SER A 148 24.83 -17.39 -13.73
CA SER A 148 24.52 -18.84 -13.84
C SER A 148 24.83 -19.70 -12.61
N SER A 149 23.76 -20.13 -11.93
CA SER A 149 23.43 -21.49 -11.43
C SER A 149 22.56 -21.37 -10.16
N SER A 150 21.56 -22.18 -9.82
CA SER A 150 20.74 -23.23 -10.45
C SER A 150 19.73 -23.65 -9.37
N SER A 151 18.59 -24.23 -9.79
CA SER A 151 17.61 -25.02 -9.00
C SER A 151 16.68 -24.23 -8.06
N ALA A 152 15.37 -24.50 -7.96
CA ALA A 152 14.56 -25.57 -8.53
C ALA A 152 13.10 -25.12 -8.64
N SER A 153 12.46 -25.64 -9.68
CA SER A 153 11.06 -25.57 -10.06
C SER A 153 10.08 -25.91 -8.95
N ARG A 154 8.88 -25.31 -9.01
CA ARG A 154 7.58 -26.00 -8.82
C ARG A 154 6.41 -25.10 -9.21
N SER A 155 6.19 -24.99 -10.52
CA SER A 155 4.86 -24.69 -11.08
C SER A 155 3.98 -25.93 -10.92
N THR A 156 2.83 -25.79 -10.29
CA THR A 156 1.79 -26.83 -10.33
C THR A 156 0.51 -26.18 -10.85
N THR A 157 0.26 -26.38 -12.15
CA THR A 157 -1.05 -26.22 -12.75
C THR A 157 -1.89 -27.45 -12.44
N PRO A 158 -3.11 -27.33 -11.89
CA PRO A 158 -4.04 -28.45 -11.85
C PRO A 158 -4.60 -28.69 -13.25
N ALA A 159 -4.43 -29.90 -13.75
CA ALA A 159 -5.04 -30.38 -14.98
C ALA A 159 -6.57 -30.52 -14.79
N THR A 160 -7.34 -30.00 -15.74
CA THR A 160 -8.76 -30.28 -15.91
C THR A 160 -8.94 -31.71 -16.42
N PRO A 161 -9.65 -32.62 -15.72
CA PRO A 161 -10.04 -33.88 -16.33
C PRO A 161 -11.26 -33.67 -17.25
N ALA A 162 -11.10 -34.15 -18.48
CA ALA A 162 -12.08 -34.12 -19.54
C ALA A 162 -13.33 -34.95 -19.23
N LEU A 163 -14.44 -34.44 -19.74
CA LEU A 163 -15.75 -35.08 -19.88
C LEU A 163 -15.59 -36.41 -20.63
N LEU A 164 -16.08 -37.51 -20.05
CA LEU A 164 -16.31 -38.76 -20.77
C LEU A 164 -17.83 -38.97 -20.87
N ASP A 165 -18.34 -38.67 -22.06
CA ASP A 165 -19.60 -39.20 -22.56
C ASP A 165 -19.42 -40.71 -22.77
N SER A 166 -20.33 -41.50 -22.22
CA SER A 166 -20.53 -42.89 -22.66
C SER A 166 -21.97 -43.27 -22.39
N THR A 167 -22.79 -42.97 -23.40
CA THR A 167 -23.93 -43.77 -23.80
C THR A 167 -23.64 -45.27 -23.72
N SER A 168 -24.52 -46.03 -23.07
CA SER A 168 -24.79 -47.41 -23.47
C SER A 168 -26.11 -47.91 -22.88
N ARG A 169 -27.09 -48.00 -23.80
CA ARG A 169 -28.18 -48.99 -23.95
C ARG A 169 -28.73 -49.71 -22.72
#